data_AF-A0A7V2JGB3-F1
#
_entry.id   AF-A0A7V2JGB3-F1
#
_cell.length_a   1.000
_cell.length_b   1.000
_cell.length_c   1.000
_cell.angle_alpha   90.00
_cell.angle_beta   90.00
_cell.angle_gamma   90.00
#
_symmetry.space_group_name_H-M   'P 1'
#
loop_
_entity.id
_entity.type
_entity.pdbx_description
1 polymer ?
#
loop_
_entity_poly.entity_id
_entity_poly.type
_entity_poly.pdbx_seq_one_letter_code
_entity_poly.pdbx_strand_id
1 'polypeptide(L)'
;MSLRPIMSLQPITDAISYTENGFEINLKKLEQGTLYLLDIDYFIEDRRFIDALVNKNVAKESLGDETYEYWMVAQLKHLDVLKQEFRFIELKDLDFSVDVSVYNEIKMKVPSIFRKQLETAVKLLSKHHGGRDEQFKLLVQHQQLLRAQKEKYYGEIFEILEDIQEIFSPLTFGKFVDVQKDFYYFNCERGKDFYETLPFPTWPKSMKVISRTDINFNRPAADGLLMFKKRNLMDEIEKIFQ
;
A
#
# COMPACT_ATOMS: atom_id res chain seq x y z
N MET A 1 0.68 -18.50 -23.48
CA MET A 1 0.95 -17.98 -24.84
C MET A 1 0.35 -18.93 -25.86
N SER A 2 -0.24 -18.40 -26.93
CA SER A 2 -0.86 -19.16 -28.02
C SER A 2 -0.64 -18.45 -29.35
N LEU A 3 -0.33 -19.18 -30.42
CA LEU A 3 -0.23 -18.67 -31.79
C LEU A 3 -1.24 -19.39 -32.67
N ARG A 4 -2.10 -18.65 -33.38
CA ARG A 4 -3.24 -19.20 -34.13
C ARG A 4 -3.38 -18.51 -35.50
N PRO A 5 -3.58 -19.23 -36.62
CA PRO A 5 -4.00 -18.59 -37.86
C PRO A 5 -5.38 -17.97 -37.68
N ILE A 6 -5.62 -16.78 -38.23
CA ILE A 6 -6.94 -16.13 -38.12
C ILE A 6 -8.04 -16.99 -38.77
N MET A 7 -7.72 -17.75 -39.81
CA MET A 7 -8.71 -18.53 -40.56
C MET A 7 -9.20 -19.79 -39.84
N SER A 8 -8.31 -20.50 -39.14
CA SER A 8 -8.67 -21.77 -38.47
C SER A 8 -8.85 -21.61 -36.96
N LEU A 9 -8.22 -20.60 -36.35
CA LEU A 9 -8.10 -20.39 -34.91
C LEU A 9 -7.52 -21.59 -34.14
N GLN A 10 -6.96 -22.58 -34.84
CA GLN A 10 -6.32 -23.74 -34.23
C GLN A 10 -4.90 -23.37 -33.74
N PRO A 11 -4.54 -23.69 -32.49
CA PRO A 11 -3.21 -23.39 -31.96
C PRO A 11 -2.08 -24.13 -32.70
N ILE A 12 -1.02 -23.40 -33.04
CA ILE A 12 0.22 -23.95 -33.60
C ILE A 12 1.28 -23.90 -32.50
N THR A 13 1.36 -24.97 -31.72
CA THR A 13 2.25 -25.05 -30.56
C THR A 13 3.69 -25.36 -30.95
N ASP A 14 3.91 -26.02 -32.08
CA ASP A 14 5.22 -26.47 -32.54
C ASP A 14 6.05 -25.36 -33.21
N ALA A 15 5.42 -24.22 -33.54
CA ALA A 15 6.09 -23.02 -34.04
C ALA A 15 6.66 -22.12 -32.93
N ILE A 16 6.39 -22.42 -31.65
CA ILE A 16 6.86 -21.63 -30.51
C ILE A 16 7.98 -22.40 -29.79
N SER A 17 9.08 -21.72 -29.50
CA SER A 17 10.16 -22.25 -28.66
C SER A 17 10.42 -21.29 -27.50
N TYR A 18 10.42 -21.81 -26.28
CA TYR A 18 10.74 -21.01 -25.09
C TYR A 18 12.25 -20.90 -24.92
N THR A 19 12.72 -19.70 -24.58
CA THR A 19 14.12 -19.40 -24.27
C THR A 19 14.25 -18.90 -22.84
N GLU A 20 15.48 -18.78 -22.33
CA GLU A 20 15.72 -18.24 -20.98
C GLU A 20 15.14 -16.83 -20.78
N ASN A 21 15.02 -16.04 -21.86
CA ASN A 21 14.58 -14.64 -21.82
C ASN A 21 13.26 -14.38 -22.55
N GLY A 22 12.48 -15.42 -22.89
CA GLY A 22 11.20 -15.25 -23.56
C GLY A 22 10.86 -16.39 -24.51
N PHE A 23 10.53 -16.05 -25.75
CA PHE A 23 10.13 -17.01 -26.77
C PHE A 23 10.60 -16.60 -28.16
N GLU A 24 10.76 -17.59 -29.02
CA GLU A 24 11.04 -17.44 -30.44
C GLU A 24 9.93 -18.09 -31.26
N ILE A 25 9.59 -17.47 -32.38
CA ILE A 25 8.62 -18.01 -33.34
C ILE A 25 9.38 -18.52 -34.56
N ASN A 26 9.27 -19.82 -34.83
CA ASN A 26 9.85 -20.43 -36.00
C ASN A 26 8.97 -20.17 -37.23
N LEU A 27 9.31 -19.12 -37.98
CA LEU A 27 8.59 -18.70 -39.18
C LEU A 27 8.53 -19.78 -40.27
N LYS A 28 9.43 -20.78 -40.28
CA LYS A 28 9.42 -21.88 -41.25
C LYS A 28 8.26 -22.85 -41.05
N LYS A 29 7.67 -22.85 -39.85
CA LYS A 29 6.49 -23.65 -39.51
C LYS A 29 5.18 -22.89 -39.73
N LEU A 30 5.26 -21.67 -40.24
CA LEU A 30 4.10 -20.83 -40.56
C LEU A 30 3.89 -20.80 -42.07
N GLU A 31 2.62 -20.77 -42.47
CA GLU A 31 2.23 -20.63 -43.87
C GLU A 31 2.49 -19.20 -44.35
N GLN A 32 3.08 -19.09 -45.53
CA GLN A 32 3.41 -17.80 -46.11
C GLN A 32 2.14 -17.04 -46.52
N GLY A 33 2.07 -15.75 -46.16
CA GLY A 33 0.93 -14.89 -46.49
C GLY A 33 -0.27 -15.04 -45.55
N THR A 34 -0.20 -15.94 -44.57
CA THR A 34 -1.25 -16.14 -43.58
C THR A 34 -1.09 -15.15 -42.41
N LEU A 35 -2.20 -14.55 -41.98
CA LEU A 35 -2.24 -13.72 -40.78
C LEU A 35 -2.42 -14.59 -39.53
N TYR A 36 -1.63 -14.27 -38.50
CA TYR A 36 -1.62 -14.99 -37.23
C TYR A 36 -2.00 -14.07 -36.06
N LEU A 37 -2.72 -14.63 -35.09
CA LEU A 37 -2.98 -14.03 -33.79
C LEU A 37 -2.02 -14.64 -32.78
N LEU A 38 -1.26 -13.79 -32.10
CA LEU A 38 -0.37 -14.15 -31.00
C LEU A 38 -0.96 -13.60 -29.70
N ASP A 39 -1.33 -14.51 -28.79
CA ASP A 39 -1.83 -14.17 -27.47
C ASP A 39 -0.77 -14.49 -26.43
N ILE A 40 -0.40 -13.50 -25.62
CA ILE A 40 0.62 -13.62 -24.58
C ILE A 40 0.01 -13.11 -23.28
N ASP A 41 -0.04 -13.99 -22.29
CA ASP A 41 -0.33 -13.63 -20.90
C ASP A 41 0.98 -13.74 -20.12
N TYR A 42 1.36 -12.65 -19.45
CA TYR A 42 2.59 -12.60 -18.67
C TYR A 42 2.36 -11.80 -17.40
N PHE A 43 2.94 -12.26 -16.29
CA PHE A 43 2.94 -11.53 -15.03
C PHE A 43 4.15 -10.60 -14.99
N ILE A 44 3.90 -9.29 -15.00
CA ILE A 44 4.97 -8.29 -15.05
C ILE A 44 5.28 -7.83 -13.63
N GLU A 45 6.47 -8.18 -13.14
CA GLU A 45 6.97 -7.71 -11.85
C GLU A 45 7.72 -6.36 -11.94
N ASP A 46 8.27 -6.01 -13.12
CA ASP A 46 9.05 -4.78 -13.26
C ASP A 46 8.13 -3.54 -13.25
N ARG A 47 8.10 -2.87 -12.10
CA ARG A 47 7.38 -1.62 -11.89
C ARG A 47 7.75 -0.53 -12.90
N ARG A 48 9.02 -0.47 -13.34
CA ARG A 48 9.47 0.55 -14.31
C ARG A 48 8.83 0.36 -15.67
N PHE A 49 8.56 -0.88 -16.06
CA PHE A 49 7.84 -1.18 -17.29
C PHE A 49 6.40 -0.68 -17.21
N ILE A 50 5.72 -0.96 -16.10
CA ILE A 50 4.35 -0.47 -15.86
C ILE A 50 4.32 1.07 -15.81
N ASP A 51 5.28 1.70 -15.14
CA ASP A 51 5.37 3.17 -15.07
C ASP A 51 5.70 3.80 -16.43
N ALA A 52 6.32 3.07 -17.35
CA ALA A 52 6.52 3.51 -18.74
C ALA A 52 5.25 3.40 -19.60
N LEU A 53 4.35 2.45 -19.27
CA LEU A 53 3.07 2.25 -19.97
C LEU A 53 1.92 3.07 -19.42
N VAL A 54 1.93 3.38 -18.12
CA VAL A 54 0.80 4.00 -17.44
C VAL A 54 1.22 5.26 -16.71
N ASN A 55 0.48 6.34 -16.91
CA ASN A 55 0.54 7.53 -16.09
C ASN A 55 -0.35 7.34 -14.87
N LYS A 56 0.20 7.49 -13.67
CA LYS A 56 -0.53 7.40 -12.39
C LYS A 56 -0.41 8.74 -11.68
N ASN A 57 -1.54 9.34 -11.32
CA ASN A 57 -1.58 10.62 -10.61
C ASN A 57 -2.56 10.52 -9.45
N VAL A 58 -2.18 11.11 -8.31
CA VAL A 58 -3.03 11.24 -7.13
C VAL A 58 -3.07 12.70 -6.69
N ALA A 59 -4.27 13.23 -6.54
CA ALA A 59 -4.50 14.55 -5.95
C ALA A 59 -5.19 14.37 -4.59
N LYS A 60 -4.60 14.95 -3.55
CA LYS A 60 -5.18 14.95 -2.20
C LYS A 60 -6.08 16.17 -2.04
N GLU A 61 -7.34 15.93 -1.73
CA GLU A 61 -8.30 16.96 -1.32
C GLU A 61 -8.73 16.69 0.13
N SER A 62 -8.89 17.75 0.92
CA SER A 62 -9.41 17.65 2.29
C SER A 62 -10.77 18.33 2.34
N LEU A 63 -11.84 17.54 2.27
CA LEU A 63 -13.19 18.04 2.46
C LEU A 63 -13.56 17.86 3.94
N GLY A 64 -13.24 18.88 4.75
CA GLY A 64 -13.57 18.92 6.18
C GLY A 64 -12.62 18.15 7.10
N ASP A 65 -13.01 18.03 8.37
CA ASP A 65 -12.18 17.45 9.44
C ASP A 65 -12.31 15.92 9.58
N GLU A 66 -13.33 15.32 8.96
CA GLU A 66 -13.74 13.94 9.22
C GLU A 66 -13.18 12.91 8.23
N THR A 67 -12.92 13.31 6.99
CA THR A 67 -12.45 12.45 5.90
C THR A 67 -11.32 13.08 5.10
N TYR A 68 -10.41 12.25 4.60
CA TYR A 68 -9.45 12.65 3.58
C TYR A 68 -9.78 11.97 2.26
N GLU A 69 -9.74 12.75 1.19
CA GLU A 69 -10.09 12.29 -0.15
C GLU A 69 -8.86 12.32 -1.05
N TYR A 70 -8.68 11.26 -1.81
CA TYR A 70 -7.58 11.11 -2.74
C TYR A 70 -8.15 10.73 -4.10
N TRP A 71 -8.13 11.69 -5.03
CA TRP A 71 -8.52 11.47 -6.42
C TRP A 71 -7.42 10.72 -7.14
N MET A 72 -7.73 9.54 -7.63
CA MET A 72 -6.81 8.63 -8.30
C MET A 72 -7.10 8.63 -9.79
N VAL A 73 -6.06 8.75 -10.61
CA VAL A 73 -6.15 8.68 -12.07
C VAL A 73 -5.05 7.77 -12.59
N ALA A 74 -5.44 6.76 -13.36
CA ALA A 74 -4.53 5.90 -14.11
C ALA A 74 -4.86 5.96 -15.61
N GLN A 75 -3.87 6.19 -16.46
CA GLN A 75 -4.08 6.35 -17.90
C GLN A 75 -2.96 5.70 -18.72
N LEU A 76 -3.30 4.96 -19.77
CA LEU A 76 -2.35 4.46 -20.76
C LEU A 76 -1.60 5.62 -21.44
N LYS A 77 -0.27 5.55 -21.41
CA LYS A 77 0.61 6.46 -22.15
C LYS A 77 0.62 6.08 -23.63
N HIS A 78 0.84 7.06 -24.50
CA HIS A 78 1.05 6.86 -25.94
C HIS A 78 0.00 5.97 -26.62
N LEU A 79 -1.28 6.14 -26.29
CA LEU A 79 -2.38 5.30 -26.77
C LEU A 79 -2.39 5.11 -28.29
N ASP A 80 -2.11 6.15 -29.05
CA ASP A 80 -2.10 6.10 -30.51
C ASP A 80 -0.98 5.18 -31.05
N VAL A 81 0.21 5.23 -30.45
CA VAL A 81 1.32 4.34 -30.80
C VAL A 81 0.98 2.90 -30.42
N LEU A 82 0.40 2.68 -29.23
CA LEU A 82 -0.02 1.35 -28.79
C LEU A 82 -1.08 0.75 -29.73
N LYS A 83 -2.01 1.56 -30.23
CA LYS A 83 -3.04 1.11 -31.20
C LYS A 83 -2.49 0.83 -32.60
N GLN A 84 -1.36 1.45 -32.97
CA GLN A 84 -0.69 1.19 -34.24
C GLN A 84 0.06 -0.15 -34.20
N GLU A 85 0.78 -0.42 -33.10
CA GLU A 85 1.63 -1.60 -32.95
C GLU A 85 0.88 -2.84 -32.46
N PHE A 86 -0.14 -2.65 -31.62
CA PHE A 86 -0.88 -3.75 -31.00
C PHE A 86 -2.36 -3.68 -31.34
N ARG A 87 -2.95 -4.84 -31.66
CA ARG A 87 -4.39 -4.95 -31.92
C ARG A 87 -5.21 -4.79 -30.63
N PHE A 88 -4.68 -5.27 -29.51
CA PHE A 88 -5.33 -5.26 -28.21
C PHE A 88 -4.28 -5.24 -27.10
N ILE A 89 -4.53 -4.42 -26.07
CA ILE A 89 -3.81 -4.44 -24.80
C ILE A 89 -4.84 -4.32 -23.70
N GLU A 90 -4.65 -5.13 -22.65
CA GLU A 90 -5.39 -5.09 -21.42
C GLU A 90 -4.43 -5.26 -20.25
N LEU A 91 -4.39 -4.26 -19.37
CA LEU A 91 -3.66 -4.33 -18.12
C LEU A 91 -4.70 -4.61 -17.03
N LYS A 92 -4.66 -5.82 -16.49
CA LYS A 92 -5.54 -6.26 -15.41
C LYS A 92 -4.87 -6.03 -14.06
N ASP A 93 -5.70 -5.76 -13.04
CA ASP A 93 -5.28 -5.67 -11.65
C ASP A 93 -4.09 -4.71 -11.44
N LEU A 94 -4.12 -3.57 -12.14
CA LEU A 94 -3.06 -2.58 -12.09
C LEU A 94 -2.98 -1.97 -10.69
N ASP A 95 -1.91 -2.29 -9.96
CA ASP A 95 -1.66 -1.73 -8.63
C ASP A 95 -1.51 -0.20 -8.68
N PHE A 96 -2.30 0.48 -7.85
CA PHE A 96 -2.25 1.92 -7.61
C PHE A 96 -2.10 2.15 -6.11
N SER A 97 -0.98 2.75 -5.70
CA SER A 97 -0.67 2.95 -4.28
C SER A 97 -0.84 4.41 -3.87
N VAL A 98 -1.52 4.64 -2.73
CA VAL A 98 -1.71 5.95 -2.12
C VAL A 98 -1.20 5.92 -0.68
N ASP A 99 -0.31 6.85 -0.33
CA ASP A 99 0.17 7.03 1.04
C ASP A 99 -0.81 7.87 1.85
N VAL A 100 -1.61 7.22 2.69
CA VAL A 100 -2.53 7.87 3.63
C VAL A 100 -1.76 8.25 4.89
N SER A 101 -1.57 9.54 5.12
CA SER A 101 -0.94 10.03 6.36
C SER A 101 -1.87 9.85 7.56
N VAL A 102 -1.35 9.24 8.63
CA VAL A 102 -2.07 9.02 9.91
C VAL A 102 -1.34 9.64 11.10
N TYR A 103 -0.18 10.27 10.86
CA TYR A 103 0.70 10.81 11.87
C TYR A 103 0.02 11.84 12.80
N ASN A 104 -0.71 12.81 12.22
CA ASN A 104 -1.30 13.90 13.00
C ASN A 104 -2.44 13.41 13.87
N GLU A 105 -3.22 12.47 13.34
CA GLU A 105 -4.35 11.80 13.96
C GLU A 105 -3.89 11.12 15.25
N ILE A 106 -2.91 10.24 15.13
CA ILE A 106 -2.34 9.51 16.28
C ILE A 106 -1.70 10.48 17.28
N LYS A 107 -1.01 11.53 16.77
CA LYS A 107 -0.40 12.55 17.61
C LYS A 107 -1.42 13.34 18.45
N MET A 108 -2.69 13.42 18.04
CA MET A 108 -3.72 14.11 18.80
C MET A 108 -4.40 13.21 19.85
N LYS A 109 -4.53 11.90 19.60
CA LYS A 109 -5.26 10.99 20.51
C LYS A 109 -4.38 10.23 21.49
N VAL A 110 -3.14 9.88 21.10
CA VAL A 110 -2.26 9.15 22.03
C VAL A 110 -1.83 10.07 23.19
N PRO A 111 -2.13 9.72 24.45
CA PRO A 111 -1.78 10.54 25.61
C PRO A 111 -0.29 10.85 25.72
N SER A 112 0.03 12.05 26.19
CA SER A 112 1.43 12.48 26.39
C SER A 112 2.16 11.65 27.45
N ILE A 113 1.44 11.14 28.47
CA ILE A 113 1.98 10.21 29.47
C ILE A 113 2.48 8.93 28.79
N PHE A 114 1.68 8.34 27.90
CA PHE A 114 2.05 7.11 27.20
C PHE A 114 3.28 7.30 26.32
N ARG A 115 3.37 8.42 25.59
CA ARG A 115 4.58 8.76 24.81
C ARG A 115 5.83 8.86 25.69
N LYS A 116 5.72 9.56 26.83
CA LYS A 116 6.82 9.69 27.79
C LYS A 116 7.21 8.33 28.36
N GLN A 117 6.27 7.43 28.61
CA GLN A 117 6.56 6.07 29.06
C GLN A 117 7.35 5.29 28.02
N LEU A 118 6.92 5.30 26.75
CA LEU A 118 7.65 4.67 25.65
C LEU A 118 9.06 5.23 25.52
N GLU A 119 9.22 6.55 25.47
CA GLU A 119 10.54 7.20 25.40
C GLU A 119 11.43 6.85 26.59
N THR A 120 10.87 6.77 27.81
CA THR A 120 11.62 6.43 29.02
C THR A 120 12.04 4.96 29.00
N ALA A 121 11.14 4.05 28.62
CA ALA A 121 11.43 2.63 28.48
C ALA A 121 12.54 2.40 27.44
N VAL A 122 12.51 3.13 26.33
CA VAL A 122 13.54 3.05 25.29
C VAL A 122 14.90 3.52 25.81
N LYS A 123 14.95 4.65 26.52
CA LYS A 123 16.20 5.14 27.14
C LYS A 123 16.76 4.16 28.18
N LEU A 124 15.89 3.44 28.89
CA LEU A 124 16.28 2.38 29.81
C LEU A 124 16.80 1.13 29.10
N LEU A 125 16.43 0.89 27.84
CA LEU A 125 16.87 -0.26 27.04
C LEU A 125 18.07 0.05 26.11
N SER A 126 18.36 1.32 25.83
CA SER A 126 19.40 1.72 24.89
C SER A 126 20.82 1.55 25.44
N LYS A 127 21.70 0.79 24.78
CA LYS A 127 23.10 0.50 25.20
C LYS A 127 23.99 1.69 25.59
N HIS A 128 23.57 2.93 25.28
CA HIS A 128 24.24 4.18 25.68
C HIS A 128 23.52 4.84 26.86
N HIS A 129 23.43 4.14 27.99
CA HIS A 129 23.05 4.79 29.23
C HIS A 129 24.22 5.65 29.72
N GLY A 130 23.99 6.89 30.13
CA GLY A 130 24.99 7.64 30.87
C GLY A 130 25.25 7.03 32.26
N GLY A 131 25.91 7.79 33.13
CA GLY A 131 26.33 7.32 34.46
C GLY A 131 25.18 6.78 35.34
N ARG A 132 25.52 6.09 36.44
CA ARG A 132 24.55 5.48 37.37
C ARG A 132 23.43 6.44 37.82
N ASP A 133 23.74 7.72 37.97
CA ASP A 133 22.77 8.73 38.39
C ASP A 133 21.70 9.00 37.32
N GLU A 134 22.04 8.94 36.04
CA GLU A 134 21.06 9.09 34.95
C GLU A 134 20.14 7.86 34.88
N GLN A 135 20.69 6.66 35.08
CA GLN A 135 19.89 5.44 35.15
C GLN A 135 18.91 5.48 36.32
N PHE A 136 19.35 5.92 37.49
CA PHE A 136 18.47 6.07 38.65
C PHE A 136 17.35 7.08 38.40
N LYS A 137 17.65 8.24 37.78
CA LYS A 137 16.63 9.22 37.38
C LYS A 137 15.61 8.64 36.41
N LEU A 138 16.05 7.88 35.41
CA LEU A 138 15.15 7.23 34.45
C LEU A 138 14.26 6.17 35.11
N LEU A 139 14.78 5.40 36.07
CA LEU A 139 14.00 4.42 36.84
C LEU A 139 12.93 5.10 37.70
N VAL A 140 13.29 6.18 38.41
CA VAL A 140 12.33 6.96 39.20
C VAL A 140 11.26 7.57 38.30
N GLN A 141 11.65 8.14 37.16
CA GLN A 141 10.71 8.67 36.16
C GLN A 141 9.78 7.60 35.63
N HIS A 142 10.30 6.41 35.31
CA HIS A 142 9.50 5.28 34.84
C HIS A 142 8.45 4.87 35.89
N GLN A 143 8.84 4.75 37.17
CA GLN A 143 7.91 4.43 38.25
C GLN A 143 6.83 5.50 38.44
N GLN A 144 7.17 6.79 38.36
CA GLN A 144 6.20 7.88 38.44
C GLN A 144 5.19 7.83 37.29
N LEU A 145 5.66 7.56 36.07
CA LEU A 145 4.79 7.45 34.90
C LEU A 145 3.88 6.22 34.98
N LEU A 146 4.35 5.07 35.47
CA LEU A 146 3.52 3.88 35.69
C LEU A 146 2.37 4.15 36.67
N ARG A 147 2.65 4.87 37.77
CA ARG A 147 1.60 5.26 38.72
C ARG A 147 0.58 6.19 38.07
N ALA A 148 1.06 7.24 37.39
CA ALA A 148 0.19 8.21 36.72
C ALA A 148 -0.66 7.61 35.59
N GLN A 149 -0.18 6.55 34.92
CA GLN A 149 -0.96 5.81 33.94
C GLN A 149 -2.06 5.00 34.63
N LYS A 150 -1.74 4.20 35.65
CA LYS A 150 -2.72 3.38 36.37
C LYS A 150 -3.85 4.20 37.00
N GLU A 151 -3.59 5.46 37.32
CA GLU A 151 -4.60 6.39 37.84
C GLU A 151 -5.55 6.93 36.76
N LYS A 152 -5.17 6.90 35.48
CA LYS A 152 -5.85 7.66 34.41
C LYS A 152 -6.25 6.84 33.19
N TYR A 153 -5.60 5.73 32.92
CA TYR A 153 -5.76 4.92 31.71
C TYR A 153 -5.78 3.43 32.07
N TYR A 154 -6.63 2.67 31.37
CA TYR A 154 -6.69 1.22 31.49
C TYR A 154 -5.58 0.55 30.67
N GLY A 155 -5.16 -0.65 31.08
CA GLY A 155 -4.19 -1.48 30.35
C GLY A 155 -2.72 -1.20 30.64
N GLU A 156 -1.89 -2.25 30.48
CA GLU A 156 -0.44 -2.11 30.53
C GLU A 156 0.12 -1.54 29.22
N ILE A 157 1.33 -0.96 29.27
CA ILE A 157 1.96 -0.31 28.10
C ILE A 157 2.04 -1.21 26.86
N PHE A 158 2.30 -2.50 27.05
CA PHE A 158 2.43 -3.46 25.97
C PHE A 158 1.08 -3.86 25.36
N GLU A 159 0.03 -3.98 26.19
CA GLU A 159 -1.33 -4.26 25.74
C GLU A 159 -1.84 -3.10 24.86
N ILE A 160 -1.70 -1.87 25.34
CA ILE A 160 -2.06 -0.65 24.58
C ILE A 160 -1.28 -0.59 23.26
N LEU A 161 0.01 -0.98 23.27
CA LEU A 161 0.83 -0.96 22.07
C LEU A 161 0.37 -2.03 21.06
N GLU A 162 0.00 -3.22 21.53
CA GLU A 162 -0.54 -4.30 20.71
C GLU A 162 -1.87 -3.90 20.07
N ASP A 163 -2.78 -3.32 20.85
CA ASP A 163 -4.07 -2.82 20.36
C ASP A 163 -3.89 -1.74 19.29
N ILE A 164 -2.96 -0.81 19.51
CA ILE A 164 -2.63 0.22 18.51
C ILE A 164 -2.06 -0.43 17.25
N GLN A 165 -1.18 -1.42 17.37
CA GLN A 165 -0.60 -2.11 16.22
C GLN A 165 -1.67 -2.85 15.41
N GLU A 166 -2.64 -3.48 16.09
CA GLU A 166 -3.74 -4.20 15.44
C GLU A 166 -4.62 -3.25 14.62
N ILE A 167 -4.89 -2.03 15.09
CA ILE A 167 -5.60 -1.01 14.29
C ILE A 167 -4.92 -0.75 12.93
N PHE A 168 -3.59 -0.81 12.91
CA PHE A 168 -2.78 -0.61 11.70
C PHE A 168 -2.44 -1.92 10.96
N SER A 169 -3.07 -3.04 11.34
CA SER A 169 -3.02 -4.27 10.55
C SER A 169 -3.78 -4.08 9.23
N PRO A 170 -3.40 -4.73 8.13
CA PRO A 170 -4.13 -4.58 6.86
C PRO A 170 -5.61 -4.95 6.95
N LEU A 171 -5.93 -5.93 7.79
CA LEU A 171 -7.29 -6.41 8.02
C LEU A 171 -8.16 -5.36 8.73
N THR A 172 -7.61 -4.69 9.74
CA THR A 172 -8.37 -3.73 10.54
C THR A 172 -8.36 -2.35 9.89
N PHE A 173 -7.22 -1.90 9.37
CA PHE A 173 -7.10 -0.58 8.76
C PHE A 173 -7.98 -0.42 7.51
N GLY A 174 -8.15 -1.50 6.72
CA GLY A 174 -9.02 -1.50 5.53
C GLY A 174 -10.46 -1.07 5.81
N LYS A 175 -10.96 -1.21 7.05
CA LYS A 175 -12.31 -0.77 7.45
C LYS A 175 -12.48 0.75 7.42
N PHE A 176 -11.38 1.50 7.56
CA PHE A 176 -11.36 2.96 7.52
C PHE A 176 -11.14 3.52 6.12
N VAL A 177 -11.01 2.67 5.12
CA VAL A 177 -10.77 3.06 3.74
C VAL A 177 -11.97 2.64 2.90
N ASP A 178 -12.37 3.54 2.01
CA ASP A 178 -13.38 3.26 0.99
C ASP A 178 -12.81 3.64 -0.37
N VAL A 179 -12.88 2.72 -1.33
CA VAL A 179 -12.36 2.92 -2.69
C VAL A 179 -13.53 2.81 -3.65
N GLN A 180 -13.72 3.84 -4.47
CA GLN A 180 -14.91 4.01 -5.29
C GLN A 180 -14.57 4.14 -6.78
N LYS A 181 -15.63 4.00 -7.60
CA LYS A 181 -15.64 4.09 -9.07
C LYS A 181 -14.83 2.98 -9.75
N ASP A 182 -13.80 3.35 -10.51
CA ASP A 182 -13.08 2.48 -11.42
C ASP A 182 -12.02 1.63 -10.71
N PHE A 183 -11.83 1.88 -9.43
CA PHE A 183 -10.86 1.20 -8.59
C PHE A 183 -11.58 0.36 -7.54
N TYR A 184 -10.91 -0.68 -7.09
CA TYR A 184 -11.32 -1.47 -5.94
C TYR A 184 -10.17 -1.60 -4.93
N TYR A 185 -10.51 -1.70 -3.65
CA TYR A 185 -9.51 -1.93 -2.59
C TYR A 185 -8.92 -3.33 -2.74
N PHE A 186 -7.59 -3.43 -2.74
CA PHE A 186 -6.89 -4.72 -2.77
C PHE A 186 -6.26 -5.03 -1.42
N ASN A 187 -5.40 -4.14 -0.91
CA ASN A 187 -4.71 -4.34 0.36
C ASN A 187 -4.20 -2.99 0.92
N CYS A 188 -3.58 -3.00 2.09
CA CYS A 188 -2.74 -1.91 2.54
C CYS A 188 -1.48 -2.41 3.24
N GLU A 189 -0.46 -1.57 3.23
CA GLU A 189 0.85 -1.84 3.80
C GLU A 189 1.20 -0.75 4.81
N ARG A 190 1.85 -1.18 5.87
CA ARG A 190 2.33 -0.28 6.90
C ARG A 190 3.55 0.49 6.40
N GLY A 191 3.50 1.83 6.51
CA GLY A 191 4.64 2.69 6.23
C GLY A 191 5.68 2.69 7.35
N LYS A 192 6.58 3.68 7.32
CA LYS A 192 7.58 3.84 8.38
C LYS A 192 6.93 4.14 9.72
N ASP A 193 7.50 3.59 10.77
CA ASP A 193 7.06 3.85 12.14
C ASP A 193 7.37 5.26 12.61
N PHE A 194 6.57 5.73 13.57
CA PHE A 194 6.76 7.03 14.21
C PHE A 194 8.15 7.11 14.85
N TYR A 195 8.51 6.11 15.66
CA TYR A 195 9.82 6.00 16.26
C TYR A 195 10.68 4.96 15.51
N GLU A 196 11.49 5.43 14.58
CA GLU A 196 12.33 4.57 13.73
C GLU A 196 13.50 3.92 14.48
N THR A 197 13.83 4.42 15.67
CA THR A 197 14.99 3.99 16.46
C THR A 197 14.66 2.92 17.51
N LEU A 198 13.40 2.52 17.63
CA LEU A 198 13.00 1.55 18.66
C LEU A 198 13.23 0.12 18.17
N PRO A 199 13.59 -0.80 19.08
CA PRO A 199 13.78 -2.22 18.73
C PRO A 199 12.45 -2.98 18.57
N PHE A 200 11.31 -2.28 18.59
CA PHE A 200 9.97 -2.86 18.42
C PHE A 200 9.09 -1.89 17.63
N PRO A 201 8.12 -2.41 16.85
CA PRO A 201 7.22 -1.57 16.07
C PRO A 201 6.31 -0.73 16.96
N THR A 202 5.91 0.46 16.50
CA THR A 202 4.98 1.35 17.25
C THR A 202 3.69 1.58 16.49
N TRP A 203 3.41 2.81 16.05
CA TRP A 203 2.38 3.10 15.06
C TRP A 203 3.04 3.75 13.84
N PRO A 204 2.48 3.60 12.64
CA PRO A 204 3.08 4.13 11.42
C PRO A 204 2.83 5.64 11.28
N LYS A 205 3.64 6.30 10.46
CA LYS A 205 3.41 7.69 10.00
C LYS A 205 2.38 7.74 8.88
N SER A 206 2.34 6.70 8.06
CA SER A 206 1.40 6.53 6.94
C SER A 206 1.03 5.06 6.74
N MET A 207 -0.14 4.85 6.14
CA MET A 207 -0.55 3.56 5.59
C MET A 207 -0.60 3.68 4.07
N LYS A 208 0.11 2.80 3.37
CA LYS A 208 0.08 2.73 1.92
C LYS A 208 -1.09 1.86 1.50
N VAL A 209 -2.17 2.48 1.03
CA VAL A 209 -3.33 1.76 0.51
C VAL A 209 -3.05 1.37 -0.94
N ILE A 210 -3.32 0.11 -1.27
CA ILE A 210 -3.18 -0.45 -2.61
C ILE A 210 -4.59 -0.71 -3.16
N SER A 211 -4.92 0.04 -4.20
CA SER A 211 -6.12 -0.14 -5.01
C SER A 211 -5.73 -0.76 -6.35
N ARG A 212 -6.69 -1.38 -7.03
CA ARG A 212 -6.48 -1.97 -8.36
C ARG A 212 -7.55 -1.52 -9.34
N THR A 213 -7.19 -1.52 -10.61
CA THR A 213 -8.09 -1.17 -11.72
C THR A 213 -7.65 -1.89 -12.99
N ASP A 214 -8.56 -1.98 -13.96
CA ASP A 214 -8.31 -2.55 -15.28
C ASP A 214 -8.36 -1.45 -16.33
N ILE A 215 -7.34 -1.40 -17.20
CA ILE A 215 -7.28 -0.43 -18.31
C ILE A 215 -6.97 -1.14 -19.63
N ASN A 216 -7.62 -0.70 -20.70
CA ASN A 216 -7.48 -1.27 -22.05
C ASN A 216 -7.75 -0.20 -23.11
N PHE A 217 -7.75 -0.55 -24.39
CA PHE A 217 -7.97 0.44 -25.45
C PHE A 217 -9.37 1.08 -25.49
N ASN A 218 -10.39 0.38 -24.99
CA ASN A 218 -11.76 0.90 -24.90
C ASN A 218 -11.95 1.77 -23.66
N ARG A 219 -11.25 1.44 -22.58
CA ARG A 219 -11.16 2.20 -21.33
C ARG A 219 -9.70 2.54 -21.03
N PRO A 220 -9.12 3.53 -21.76
CA PRO A 220 -7.69 3.83 -21.67
C PRO A 220 -7.32 4.62 -20.41
N ALA A 221 -8.31 5.10 -19.67
CA ALA A 221 -8.15 5.79 -18.40
C ALA A 221 -9.18 5.28 -17.40
N ALA A 222 -8.78 5.28 -16.13
CA ALA A 222 -9.61 4.98 -14.98
C ALA A 222 -9.50 6.13 -13.97
N ASP A 223 -10.64 6.60 -13.47
CA ASP A 223 -10.71 7.59 -12.39
C ASP A 223 -11.41 7.01 -11.16
N GLY A 224 -10.87 7.34 -9.98
CA GLY A 224 -11.32 6.79 -8.71
C GLY A 224 -11.18 7.77 -7.57
N LEU A 225 -11.84 7.42 -6.48
CA LEU A 225 -11.75 8.15 -5.22
C LEU A 225 -11.38 7.15 -4.13
N LEU A 226 -10.33 7.46 -3.38
CA LEU A 226 -10.05 6.82 -2.11
C LEU A 226 -10.44 7.78 -1.00
N MET A 227 -11.38 7.35 -0.16
CA MET A 227 -11.79 8.07 1.04
C MET A 227 -11.23 7.39 2.28
N PHE A 228 -10.54 8.16 3.11
CA PHE A 228 -10.05 7.73 4.40
C PHE A 228 -10.92 8.33 5.51
N LYS A 229 -11.60 7.47 6.28
CA LYS A 229 -12.50 7.80 7.39
C LYS A 229 -11.69 8.13 8.64
N LYS A 230 -11.03 9.28 8.62
CA LYS A 230 -10.17 9.77 9.70
C LYS A 230 -10.88 9.77 11.05
N ARG A 231 -12.13 10.25 11.12
CA ARG A 231 -12.87 10.31 12.40
C ARG A 231 -13.06 8.91 13.02
N ASN A 232 -13.43 7.93 12.21
CA ASN A 232 -13.63 6.55 12.68
C ASN A 232 -12.32 5.95 13.22
N LEU A 233 -11.18 6.19 12.55
CA LEU A 233 -9.88 5.76 13.07
C LEU A 233 -9.60 6.40 14.43
N MET A 234 -9.89 7.70 14.56
CA MET A 234 -9.65 8.45 15.79
C MET A 234 -10.49 7.96 16.96
N ASP A 235 -11.74 7.60 16.69
CA ASP A 235 -12.65 7.05 17.69
C ASP A 235 -12.17 5.65 18.15
N GLU A 236 -11.66 4.81 17.25
CA GLU A 236 -11.09 3.49 17.62
C GLU A 236 -9.79 3.63 18.43
N ILE A 237 -8.91 4.58 18.07
CA ILE A 237 -7.70 4.84 18.86
C ILE A 237 -8.06 5.36 20.26
N GLU A 238 -9.08 6.21 20.38
CA GLU A 238 -9.49 6.75 21.67
C GLU A 238 -10.03 5.67 22.61
N LYS A 239 -10.75 4.67 22.09
CA LYS A 239 -11.28 3.53 22.86
C LYS A 239 -10.18 2.70 23.52
N ILE A 240 -8.97 2.62 22.94
CA ILE A 240 -7.85 1.89 23.55
C ILE A 240 -7.43 2.52 24.89
N PHE A 241 -7.60 3.83 25.04
CA PHE A 241 -7.19 4.56 26.24
C PHE A 241 -8.34 4.78 27.25
N GLN A 242 -9.53 4.23 27.01
CA GLN A 242 -10.69 4.33 27.91
C GLN A 242 -10.84 3.05 28.73
#